data_AF-A0A0A1WWJ0-F1
#
_entry.id   AF-A0A0A1WWJ0-F1
#
_cell.length_a   1.000
_cell.length_b   1.000
_cell.length_c   1.000
_cell.angle_alpha   90.00
_cell.angle_beta   90.00
_cell.angle_gamma   90.00
#
_symmetry.space_group_name_H-M   'P 1'
#
loop_
_entity.id
_entity.type
_entity.pdbx_description
1 polymer ?
#
loop_
_entity_poly.entity_id
_entity_poly.type
_entity_poly.pdbx_seq_one_letter_code
_entity_poly.pdbx_strand_id
1 'polypeptide(L)'
;MRIQRKWGRMLKNNWKRLRRRRLLIVFGIVVLSSIFLVTRKNLGMKQSYCEPIDVVYTWVNGSDPLFIESARRYNPNYDPARFDDKNELRYSLRSLEKYAPWVRHVYIVTNGQIPHWLDLSFEKVTVVPHELLTPKPELLPTFSSSAIETFIHRIPNLSQRFLYLNDDIFLGAPLYPEDLYTHSEGVRIYQAWMVPDCADDCPWTYIGDGACDRHCNIAKCQYDGGDCNSFDSDKSEENIMEHNVNENKSVKIITPSPLNSTTHVEIRHFPLRKKFRNKKHSTQRNGSHFRELVLHKNLSTLAELRHIVDNYNNQLKSNSQTKESVLSTQASDQIMKRFEEGMEKTSKNESSKDIYSHSLINTNMLLNRFYGFKARNVLAHVGFLLDRNIINDMQQKFSKGIDVTISNRFRSTNDLQFAFIYYSFLMSERSTLTVEEVFDEFDTDDSHTWSDREVRTFLARMYPLPLDWSAVRFFEEVVSNCSRDLDMPSRNGYYEYTTLVYERYEDSNVVSINKTIYKFQTIMIHTYFSRL
;
A
#
# COMPACT_ATOMS: atom_id res chain seq x y z
N MET A 1 15.71 -30.13 -77.05
CA MET A 1 16.14 -29.06 -76.10
C MET A 1 15.22 -27.82 -75.97
N ARG A 2 14.12 -27.64 -76.74
CA ARG A 2 13.24 -26.44 -76.60
C ARG A 2 12.07 -26.54 -75.61
N ILE A 3 11.68 -27.75 -75.20
CA ILE A 3 10.50 -27.95 -74.33
C ILE A 3 10.86 -27.78 -72.84
N GLN A 4 12.02 -28.27 -72.37
CA GLN A 4 12.42 -28.15 -70.95
C GLN A 4 12.66 -26.70 -70.46
N ARG A 5 13.04 -25.76 -71.34
CA ARG A 5 13.26 -24.35 -70.94
C ARG A 5 11.96 -23.55 -70.73
N LYS A 6 10.83 -23.98 -71.31
CA LYS A 6 9.53 -23.28 -71.18
C LYS A 6 8.84 -23.62 -69.86
N TRP A 7 8.92 -24.89 -69.43
CA TRP A 7 8.36 -25.38 -68.17
C TRP A 7 9.05 -24.78 -66.94
N GLY A 8 10.38 -24.66 -66.96
CA GLY A 8 11.13 -24.03 -65.86
C GLY A 8 10.78 -22.55 -65.65
N ARG A 9 10.46 -21.79 -66.70
CA ARG A 9 10.02 -20.39 -66.59
C ARG A 9 8.58 -20.27 -66.08
N MET A 10 7.68 -21.15 -66.51
CA MET A 10 6.29 -21.19 -66.00
C MET A 10 6.23 -21.56 -64.52
N LEU A 11 6.97 -22.59 -64.09
CA LEU A 11 7.05 -22.98 -62.68
C LEU A 11 7.62 -21.87 -61.79
N LYS A 12 8.68 -21.18 -62.25
CA LYS A 12 9.28 -20.06 -61.51
C LYS A 12 8.34 -18.86 -61.39
N ASN A 13 7.53 -18.58 -62.43
CA ASN A 13 6.53 -17.51 -62.40
C ASN A 13 5.31 -17.87 -61.52
N ASN A 14 4.85 -19.12 -61.54
CA ASN A 14 3.80 -19.59 -60.65
C ASN A 14 4.25 -19.59 -59.18
N TRP A 15 5.50 -19.97 -58.90
CA TRP A 15 6.06 -19.95 -57.55
C TRP A 15 6.24 -18.51 -57.03
N LYS A 16 6.65 -17.56 -57.89
CA LYS A 16 6.68 -16.13 -57.55
C LYS A 16 5.27 -15.57 -57.27
N ARG A 17 4.25 -15.96 -58.04
CA ARG A 17 2.84 -15.59 -57.79
C ARG A 17 2.32 -16.17 -56.48
N LEU A 18 2.63 -17.43 -56.17
CA LEU A 18 2.22 -18.08 -54.93
C LEU A 18 2.89 -17.44 -53.71
N ARG A 19 4.18 -17.10 -53.80
CA ARG A 19 4.92 -16.39 -52.75
C ARG A 19 4.38 -14.97 -52.52
N ARG A 20 4.02 -14.24 -53.57
CA ARG A 20 3.36 -12.92 -53.45
C ARG A 20 1.98 -13.03 -52.80
N ARG A 21 1.17 -14.05 -53.16
CA ARG A 21 -0.13 -14.29 -52.51
C ARG A 21 0.03 -14.63 -51.02
N ARG A 22 0.99 -15.47 -50.65
CA ARG A 22 1.28 -15.77 -49.23
C ARG A 22 1.77 -14.54 -48.47
N LEU A 23 2.64 -13.72 -49.07
CA LEU A 23 3.10 -12.46 -48.45
C LEU A 23 1.95 -11.46 -48.27
N LEU A 24 1.03 -11.34 -49.23
CA LEU A 24 -0.15 -10.48 -49.10
C LEU A 24 -1.12 -10.98 -48.02
N ILE A 25 -1.29 -12.30 -47.88
CA ILE A 25 -2.11 -12.89 -46.81
C ILE A 25 -1.47 -12.65 -45.44
N VAL A 26 -0.16 -12.87 -45.30
CA VAL A 26 0.55 -12.62 -44.03
C VAL A 26 0.53 -11.13 -43.69
N PHE A 27 0.73 -10.25 -44.66
CA PHE A 27 0.63 -8.80 -44.45
C PHE A 27 -0.80 -8.39 -44.08
N GLY A 28 -1.82 -8.97 -44.71
CA GLY A 28 -3.22 -8.76 -44.35
C GLY A 28 -3.55 -9.22 -42.92
N ILE A 29 -3.00 -10.36 -42.48
CA ILE A 29 -3.16 -10.86 -41.11
C ILE A 29 -2.46 -9.94 -40.10
N VAL A 30 -1.25 -9.46 -40.41
CA VAL A 30 -0.51 -8.53 -39.53
C VAL A 30 -1.21 -7.19 -39.44
N VAL A 31 -1.75 -6.68 -40.54
CA VAL A 31 -2.54 -5.44 -40.58
C VAL A 31 -3.86 -5.62 -39.81
N LEU A 32 -4.57 -6.73 -39.99
CA LEU A 32 -5.78 -7.03 -39.21
C LEU A 32 -5.48 -7.21 -37.72
N SER A 33 -4.37 -7.85 -37.34
CA SER A 33 -3.99 -8.01 -35.93
C SER A 33 -3.56 -6.69 -35.30
N SER A 34 -2.88 -5.83 -36.06
CA SER A 34 -2.49 -4.50 -35.57
C SER A 34 -3.68 -3.54 -35.52
N ILE A 35 -4.60 -3.58 -36.48
CA ILE A 35 -5.89 -2.88 -36.39
C ILE A 35 -6.68 -3.40 -35.18
N PHE A 36 -6.76 -4.72 -34.97
CA PHE A 36 -7.44 -5.31 -33.81
C PHE A 36 -6.78 -4.91 -32.47
N LEU A 37 -5.45 -4.84 -32.40
CA LEU A 37 -4.71 -4.37 -31.23
C LEU A 37 -4.89 -2.86 -30.99
N VAL A 38 -4.99 -2.06 -32.05
CA VAL A 38 -5.23 -0.61 -31.96
C VAL A 38 -6.69 -0.33 -31.59
N THR A 39 -7.66 -1.07 -32.14
CA THR A 39 -9.08 -0.95 -31.74
C THR A 39 -9.29 -1.45 -30.31
N ARG A 40 -8.56 -2.46 -29.85
CA ARG A 40 -8.61 -2.91 -28.44
C ARG A 40 -7.97 -1.92 -27.46
N LYS A 41 -7.05 -1.05 -27.92
CA LYS A 41 -6.54 0.07 -27.12
C LYS A 41 -7.49 1.28 -27.11
N ASN A 42 -8.35 1.43 -28.12
CA ASN A 42 -9.27 2.56 -28.24
C ASN A 42 -10.70 2.27 -27.78
N LEU A 43 -11.12 1.01 -27.67
CA LEU A 43 -12.28 0.62 -26.88
C LEU A 43 -11.82 0.37 -25.45
N GLY A 44 -11.69 1.47 -24.70
CA GLY A 44 -11.76 1.44 -23.25
C GLY A 44 -13.17 1.05 -22.81
N MET A 45 -13.61 -0.17 -23.13
CA MET A 45 -14.71 -0.78 -22.43
C MET A 45 -14.17 -1.17 -21.07
N LYS A 46 -14.34 -0.29 -20.09
CA LYS A 46 -14.08 -0.59 -18.68
C LYS A 46 -15.25 -1.46 -18.20
N GLN A 47 -15.31 -2.68 -18.73
CA GLN A 47 -16.31 -3.65 -18.32
C GLN A 47 -16.21 -3.80 -16.80
N SER A 48 -17.28 -3.43 -16.09
CA SER A 48 -17.41 -3.47 -14.63
C SER A 48 -17.33 -4.92 -14.14
N TYR A 49 -16.13 -5.49 -14.19
CA TYR A 49 -15.80 -6.74 -13.54
C TYR A 49 -15.40 -6.38 -12.11
N CYS A 50 -16.07 -6.99 -11.13
CA CYS A 50 -15.60 -6.99 -9.75
C CYS A 50 -14.11 -7.36 -9.76
N GLU A 51 -13.24 -6.42 -9.33
CA GLU A 51 -11.81 -6.68 -9.29
C GLU A 51 -11.56 -7.87 -8.36
N PRO A 52 -10.79 -8.88 -8.79
CA PRO A 52 -10.50 -10.02 -7.93
C PRO A 52 -9.70 -9.56 -6.71
N ILE A 53 -10.02 -10.13 -5.56
CA ILE A 53 -9.28 -9.88 -4.31
C ILE A 53 -8.52 -11.15 -3.95
N ASP A 54 -7.20 -11.02 -3.82
CA ASP A 54 -6.32 -12.03 -3.26
C ASP A 54 -6.13 -11.83 -1.76
N VAL A 55 -5.60 -12.84 -1.09
CA VAL A 55 -5.20 -12.77 0.32
C VAL A 55 -3.70 -12.96 0.46
N VAL A 56 -3.07 -12.17 1.33
CA VAL A 56 -1.65 -12.30 1.67
C VAL A 56 -1.53 -12.56 3.16
N TYR A 57 -0.90 -13.68 3.51
CA TYR A 57 -0.49 -14.02 4.87
C TYR A 57 0.97 -13.74 5.11
N THR A 58 1.34 -13.37 6.33
CA THR A 58 2.71 -13.46 6.85
C THR A 58 2.80 -14.59 7.87
N TRP A 59 3.83 -15.41 7.79
CA TRP A 59 4.03 -16.52 8.74
C TRP A 59 5.51 -16.91 8.85
N VAL A 60 5.89 -17.42 10.02
CA VAL A 60 7.23 -17.95 10.28
C VAL A 60 7.16 -19.16 11.21
N ASN A 61 8.01 -20.16 10.97
CA ASN A 61 8.25 -21.25 11.90
C ASN A 61 9.38 -20.87 12.86
N GLY A 62 9.05 -20.42 14.07
CA GLY A 62 10.06 -20.10 15.08
C GLY A 62 10.76 -21.31 15.70
N SER A 63 10.27 -22.54 15.46
CA SER A 63 10.92 -23.77 15.92
C SER A 63 11.98 -24.30 14.94
N ASP A 64 12.14 -23.68 13.77
CA ASP A 64 13.16 -24.05 12.79
C ASP A 64 14.58 -23.73 13.30
N PRO A 65 15.48 -24.74 13.45
CA PRO A 65 16.83 -24.52 13.95
C PRO A 65 17.64 -23.52 13.12
N LEU A 66 17.45 -23.49 11.79
CA LEU A 66 18.16 -22.56 10.91
C LEU A 66 17.70 -21.11 11.12
N PHE A 67 16.39 -20.92 11.35
CA PHE A 67 15.82 -19.63 11.69
C PHE A 67 16.34 -19.14 13.04
N ILE A 68 16.30 -19.99 14.06
CA ILE A 68 16.78 -19.68 15.41
C ILE A 68 18.26 -19.30 15.39
N GLU A 69 19.09 -20.08 14.69
CA GLU A 69 20.53 -19.79 14.56
C GLU A 69 20.77 -18.44 13.87
N SER A 70 20.05 -18.18 12.77
CA SER A 70 20.16 -16.93 12.02
C SER A 70 19.71 -15.73 12.87
N ALA A 71 18.58 -15.83 13.58
CA ALA A 71 18.08 -14.76 14.44
C ALA A 71 19.03 -14.46 15.61
N ARG A 72 19.51 -15.50 16.31
CA ARG A 72 20.46 -15.36 17.43
C ARG A 72 21.79 -14.73 17.02
N ARG A 73 22.22 -14.95 15.77
CA ARG A 73 23.44 -14.34 15.22
C ARG A 73 23.35 -12.80 15.19
N TYR A 74 22.16 -12.25 14.95
CA TYR A 74 21.94 -10.80 14.86
C TYR A 74 21.32 -10.18 16.11
N ASN A 75 20.69 -10.99 16.97
CA ASN A 75 20.18 -10.56 18.27
C ASN A 75 20.49 -11.61 19.34
N PRO A 76 21.54 -11.42 20.17
CA PRO A 76 21.88 -12.31 21.26
C PRO A 76 20.75 -12.44 22.30
N ASN A 77 19.95 -11.38 22.48
CA ASN A 77 18.78 -11.33 23.37
C ASN A 77 17.51 -11.83 22.66
N TYR A 78 17.65 -12.85 21.80
CA TYR A 78 16.55 -13.47 21.08
C TYR A 78 15.49 -13.99 22.06
N ASP A 79 14.26 -13.51 21.91
CA ASP A 79 13.08 -14.00 22.63
C ASP A 79 12.33 -15.04 21.78
N PRO A 80 12.40 -16.34 22.11
CA PRO A 80 11.72 -17.39 21.34
C PRO A 80 10.21 -17.23 21.30
N ALA A 81 9.61 -16.65 22.35
CA ALA A 81 8.16 -16.50 22.46
C ALA A 81 7.59 -15.59 21.36
N ARG A 82 8.42 -14.74 20.75
CA ARG A 82 8.03 -13.83 19.66
C ARG A 82 7.75 -14.53 18.33
N PHE A 83 8.26 -15.74 18.15
CA PHE A 83 8.17 -16.49 16.90
C PHE A 83 7.47 -17.84 17.09
N ASP A 84 6.85 -18.04 18.25
CA ASP A 84 6.20 -19.29 18.64
C ASP A 84 4.94 -19.54 17.81
N ASP A 85 5.00 -20.53 16.91
CA ASP A 85 3.90 -20.95 16.03
C ASP A 85 2.99 -21.97 16.74
N LYS A 86 1.71 -21.62 16.91
CA LYS A 86 0.69 -22.50 17.54
C LYS A 86 -0.21 -23.20 16.53
N ASN A 87 0.23 -23.34 15.28
CA ASN A 87 -0.57 -23.76 14.12
C ASN A 87 -1.70 -22.78 13.78
N GLU A 88 -1.58 -21.50 14.15
CA GLU A 88 -2.60 -20.48 13.94
C GLU A 88 -2.91 -20.32 12.44
N LEU A 89 -1.88 -20.26 11.60
CA LEU A 89 -2.02 -20.20 10.13
C LEU A 89 -2.89 -21.34 9.57
N ARG A 90 -2.75 -22.56 10.11
CA ARG A 90 -3.50 -23.73 9.63
C ARG A 90 -5.00 -23.52 9.84
N TYR A 91 -5.39 -23.06 11.03
CA TYR A 91 -6.80 -22.81 11.35
C TYR A 91 -7.31 -21.54 10.68
N SER A 92 -6.47 -20.52 10.52
CA SER A 92 -6.80 -19.29 9.82
C SER A 92 -7.17 -19.57 8.36
N LEU A 93 -6.35 -20.33 7.63
CA LEU A 93 -6.65 -20.74 6.24
C LEU A 93 -7.95 -21.52 6.11
N ARG A 94 -8.30 -22.37 7.10
CA ARG A 94 -9.57 -23.11 7.09
C ARG A 94 -10.77 -22.19 7.34
N SER A 95 -10.59 -21.19 8.21
CA SER A 95 -11.62 -20.16 8.40
C SER A 95 -11.82 -19.33 7.13
N LEU A 96 -10.74 -18.99 6.42
CA LEU A 96 -10.79 -18.27 5.16
C LEU A 96 -11.53 -19.07 4.07
N GLU A 97 -11.16 -20.34 3.88
CA GLU A 97 -11.82 -21.24 2.94
C GLU A 97 -13.33 -21.37 3.21
N LYS A 98 -13.71 -21.44 4.49
CA LYS A 98 -15.12 -21.57 4.91
C LYS A 98 -15.92 -20.29 4.73
N TYR A 99 -15.34 -19.14 5.05
CA TYR A 99 -16.08 -17.89 5.22
C TYR A 99 -15.84 -16.86 4.12
N ALA A 100 -14.82 -17.02 3.27
CA ALA A 100 -14.54 -16.14 2.14
C ALA A 100 -14.19 -16.94 0.86
N PRO A 101 -15.11 -17.79 0.34
CA PRO A 101 -14.84 -18.66 -0.80
C PRO A 101 -14.61 -17.92 -2.13
N TRP A 102 -14.95 -16.62 -2.18
CA TRP A 102 -14.74 -15.74 -3.33
C TRP A 102 -13.28 -15.32 -3.52
N VAL A 103 -12.40 -15.54 -2.53
CA VAL A 103 -10.97 -15.21 -2.65
C VAL A 103 -10.37 -15.94 -3.85
N ARG A 104 -9.71 -15.17 -4.71
CA ARG A 104 -9.12 -15.70 -5.95
C ARG A 104 -7.91 -16.57 -5.65
N HIS A 105 -6.94 -16.01 -4.93
CA HIS A 105 -5.64 -16.64 -4.64
C HIS A 105 -5.14 -16.28 -3.25
N VAL A 106 -4.40 -17.19 -2.62
CA VAL A 106 -3.77 -16.99 -1.31
C VAL A 106 -2.24 -17.06 -1.46
N TYR A 107 -1.56 -16.01 -1.01
CA TYR A 107 -0.11 -15.96 -0.93
C TYR A 107 0.32 -16.06 0.53
N ILE A 108 1.30 -16.92 0.82
CA ILE A 108 1.86 -17.07 2.18
C ILE A 108 3.30 -16.60 2.13
N VAL A 109 3.56 -15.42 2.69
CA VAL A 109 4.88 -14.80 2.77
C VAL A 109 5.64 -15.37 3.97
N THR A 110 6.79 -16.01 3.71
CA THR A 110 7.56 -16.71 4.75
C THR A 110 9.03 -16.30 4.75
N ASN A 111 9.78 -16.72 5.78
CA ASN A 111 11.24 -16.63 5.81
C ASN A 111 11.91 -17.83 5.10
N GLY A 112 11.40 -18.21 3.92
CA GLY A 112 11.88 -19.35 3.13
C GLY A 112 11.40 -20.72 3.61
N GLN A 113 10.61 -20.75 4.67
CA GLN A 113 10.03 -21.95 5.25
C GLN A 113 8.72 -22.33 4.55
N ILE A 114 8.38 -23.61 4.59
CA ILE A 114 7.12 -24.15 4.09
C ILE A 114 6.45 -24.91 5.24
N PRO A 115 5.20 -24.61 5.61
CA PRO A 115 4.49 -25.38 6.63
C PRO A 115 4.38 -26.84 6.21
N HIS A 116 4.78 -27.78 7.07
CA HIS A 116 4.87 -29.20 6.73
C HIS A 116 3.51 -29.85 6.39
N TRP A 117 2.42 -29.22 6.82
CA TRP A 117 1.05 -29.67 6.60
C TRP A 117 0.41 -29.05 5.36
N LEU A 118 1.08 -28.10 4.69
CA LEU A 118 0.54 -27.39 3.55
C LEU A 118 0.69 -28.20 2.27
N ASP A 119 -0.43 -28.39 1.56
CA ASP A 119 -0.44 -29.02 0.25
C ASP A 119 -0.13 -28.00 -0.85
N LEU A 120 1.09 -28.08 -1.42
CA LEU A 120 1.54 -27.20 -2.50
C LEU A 120 0.98 -27.58 -3.88
N SER A 121 0.25 -28.70 -4.00
CA SER A 121 -0.43 -29.05 -5.25
C SER A 121 -1.72 -28.26 -5.47
N PHE A 122 -2.21 -27.58 -4.42
CA PHE A 122 -3.41 -26.77 -4.49
C PHE A 122 -3.15 -25.45 -5.23
N GLU A 123 -3.73 -25.31 -6.42
CA GLU A 123 -3.45 -24.22 -7.37
C GLU A 123 -3.69 -22.82 -6.79
N LYS A 124 -4.61 -22.66 -5.84
CA LYS A 124 -4.96 -21.37 -5.24
C LYS A 124 -4.00 -20.88 -4.15
N VAL A 125 -2.94 -21.63 -3.81
CA VAL A 125 -2.02 -21.27 -2.74
C VAL A 125 -0.58 -21.22 -3.25
N THR A 126 0.09 -20.09 -3.01
CA THR A 126 1.51 -19.91 -3.34
C THR A 126 2.30 -19.49 -2.11
N VAL A 127 3.38 -20.21 -1.79
CA VAL A 127 4.34 -19.79 -0.77
C VAL A 127 5.40 -18.89 -1.40
N VAL A 128 5.64 -17.72 -0.82
CA VAL A 128 6.56 -16.70 -1.33
C VAL A 128 7.59 -16.34 -0.27
N PRO A 129 8.88 -16.63 -0.46
CA PRO A 129 9.93 -16.14 0.42
C PRO A 129 10.00 -14.61 0.37
N HIS A 130 9.99 -13.95 1.53
CA HIS A 130 10.04 -12.49 1.60
C HIS A 130 11.34 -11.90 1.03
N GLU A 131 12.42 -12.69 0.97
CA GLU A 131 13.69 -12.31 0.36
C GLU A 131 13.58 -12.00 -1.14
N LEU A 132 12.56 -12.54 -1.83
CA LEU A 132 12.30 -12.27 -3.25
C LEU A 132 11.55 -10.95 -3.46
N LEU A 133 10.96 -10.39 -2.40
CA LEU A 133 10.09 -9.22 -2.45
C LEU A 133 10.81 -7.93 -2.03
N THR A 134 11.86 -8.04 -1.20
CA THR A 134 12.55 -6.86 -0.67
C THR A 134 13.16 -5.98 -1.78
N PRO A 135 13.06 -4.64 -1.68
CA PRO A 135 13.74 -3.74 -2.59
C PRO A 135 15.25 -3.68 -2.35
N LYS A 136 15.72 -4.10 -1.17
CA LYS A 136 17.11 -3.98 -0.71
C LYS A 136 17.62 -5.34 -0.20
N PRO A 137 17.96 -6.29 -1.10
CA PRO A 137 18.44 -7.62 -0.72
C PRO A 137 19.69 -7.59 0.19
N GLU A 138 20.49 -6.53 0.11
CA GLU A 138 21.67 -6.31 0.94
C GLU A 138 21.36 -6.10 2.43
N LEU A 139 20.12 -5.75 2.77
CA LEU A 139 19.67 -5.56 4.16
C LEU A 139 19.14 -6.85 4.80
N LEU A 140 19.04 -7.96 4.05
CA LEU A 140 18.65 -9.26 4.57
C LEU A 140 19.76 -9.91 5.43
N PRO A 141 19.44 -10.87 6.33
CA PRO A 141 18.09 -11.29 6.71
C PRO A 141 17.33 -10.24 7.53
N THR A 142 16.00 -10.25 7.43
CA THR A 142 15.10 -9.52 8.33
C THR A 142 14.16 -10.50 9.04
N PHE A 143 13.85 -10.16 10.29
CA PHE A 143 12.95 -10.87 11.21
C PHE A 143 11.86 -9.92 11.72
N SER A 144 11.77 -8.70 11.18
CA SER A 144 10.77 -7.68 11.53
C SER A 144 9.56 -7.80 10.63
N SER A 145 8.38 -8.06 11.20
CA SER A 145 7.12 -8.01 10.46
C SER A 145 6.87 -6.61 9.88
N SER A 146 7.19 -5.55 10.63
CA SER A 146 7.05 -4.15 10.19
C SER A 146 7.83 -3.90 8.90
N ALA A 147 9.05 -4.45 8.79
CA ALA A 147 9.86 -4.36 7.59
C ALA A 147 9.23 -5.16 6.44
N ILE A 148 8.81 -6.40 6.68
CA ILE A 148 8.24 -7.30 5.66
C ILE A 148 6.95 -6.71 5.06
N GLU A 149 6.08 -6.15 5.90
CA GLU A 149 4.82 -5.50 5.52
C GLU A 149 5.04 -4.39 4.49
N THR A 150 6.18 -3.68 4.53
CA THR A 150 6.48 -2.63 3.55
C THR A 150 6.62 -3.12 2.12
N PHE A 151 6.82 -4.42 1.85
CA PHE A 151 7.07 -4.89 0.48
C PHE A 151 6.23 -6.11 0.05
N ILE A 152 5.19 -6.48 0.81
CA ILE A 152 4.27 -7.57 0.41
C ILE A 152 3.48 -7.27 -0.87
N HIS A 153 3.21 -5.99 -1.17
CA HIS A 153 2.50 -5.55 -2.38
C HIS A 153 3.27 -5.82 -3.69
N ARG A 154 4.53 -6.27 -3.60
CA ARG A 154 5.43 -6.58 -4.71
C ARG A 154 5.34 -8.04 -5.17
N ILE A 155 4.48 -8.85 -4.56
CA ILE A 155 4.22 -10.22 -4.98
C ILE A 155 3.80 -10.25 -6.46
N PRO A 156 4.46 -11.05 -7.31
CA PRO A 156 4.09 -11.18 -8.72
C PRO A 156 2.66 -11.70 -8.87
N ASN A 157 1.89 -11.13 -9.82
CA ASN A 157 0.50 -11.48 -10.11
C ASN A 157 -0.52 -11.21 -8.98
N LEU A 158 -0.11 -10.53 -7.91
CA LEU A 158 -1.03 -10.07 -6.87
C LEU A 158 -2.05 -9.09 -7.47
N SER A 159 -3.33 -9.29 -7.13
CA SER A 159 -4.42 -8.39 -7.49
C SER A 159 -4.15 -6.95 -7.04
N GLN A 160 -4.80 -5.99 -7.71
CA GLN A 160 -4.66 -4.57 -7.35
C GLN A 160 -5.07 -4.32 -5.91
N ARG A 161 -6.20 -4.90 -5.50
CA ARG A 161 -6.69 -4.93 -4.13
C ARG A 161 -6.47 -6.31 -3.54
N PHE A 162 -5.92 -6.38 -2.34
CA PHE A 162 -5.68 -7.65 -1.64
C PHE A 162 -5.91 -7.48 -0.14
N LEU A 163 -6.35 -8.55 0.50
CA LEU A 163 -6.57 -8.60 1.94
C LEU A 163 -5.29 -9.12 2.62
N TYR A 164 -4.65 -8.30 3.43
CA TYR A 164 -3.54 -8.70 4.28
C TYR A 164 -4.07 -9.26 5.61
N LEU A 165 -3.61 -10.46 5.97
CA LEU A 165 -3.93 -11.15 7.22
C LEU A 165 -2.65 -11.58 7.90
N ASN A 166 -2.54 -11.36 9.21
CA ASN A 166 -1.59 -12.13 10.00
C ASN A 166 -2.09 -13.58 10.16
N ASP A 167 -1.19 -14.49 10.55
CA ASP A 167 -1.50 -15.89 10.80
C ASP A 167 -2.47 -16.12 11.97
N ASP A 168 -2.54 -15.18 12.91
CA ASP A 168 -3.41 -15.18 14.09
C ASP A 168 -4.81 -14.58 13.88
N ILE A 169 -5.19 -14.24 12.64
CA ILE A 169 -6.51 -13.71 12.30
C ILE A 169 -7.45 -14.83 11.84
N PHE A 170 -8.66 -14.90 12.39
CA PHE A 170 -9.67 -15.92 12.06
C PHE A 170 -10.99 -15.27 11.63
N LEU A 171 -11.61 -15.81 10.59
CA LEU A 171 -12.98 -15.46 10.23
C LEU A 171 -13.97 -16.28 11.06
N GLY A 172 -14.88 -15.59 11.76
CA GLY A 172 -15.93 -16.23 12.58
C GLY A 172 -17.29 -16.36 11.89
N ALA A 173 -17.51 -15.59 10.82
CA ALA A 173 -18.76 -15.51 10.06
C ALA A 173 -18.44 -15.27 8.57
N PRO A 174 -19.39 -15.54 7.65
CA PRO A 174 -19.20 -15.25 6.22
C PRO A 174 -18.79 -13.79 6.01
N LEU A 175 -17.72 -13.59 5.24
CA LEU A 175 -17.18 -12.29 4.86
C LEU A 175 -17.50 -12.09 3.38
N TYR A 176 -18.10 -10.97 3.01
CA TYR A 176 -18.38 -10.60 1.63
C TYR A 176 -17.47 -9.43 1.20
N PRO A 177 -17.12 -9.27 -0.10
CA PRO A 177 -16.33 -8.13 -0.56
C PRO A 177 -16.93 -6.77 -0.16
N GLU A 178 -18.25 -6.69 -0.14
CA GLU A 178 -19.01 -5.51 0.25
C GLU A 178 -18.87 -5.16 1.73
N ASP A 179 -18.43 -6.10 2.58
CA ASP A 179 -18.10 -5.84 3.99
C ASP A 179 -16.80 -5.01 4.11
N LEU A 180 -15.89 -5.18 3.16
CA LEU A 180 -14.56 -4.55 3.15
C LEU A 180 -14.57 -3.20 2.40
N TYR A 181 -15.31 -3.11 1.29
CA TYR A 181 -15.34 -1.92 0.43
C TYR A 181 -16.70 -1.75 -0.25
N THR A 182 -17.17 -0.50 -0.32
CA THR A 182 -18.28 -0.11 -1.20
C THR A 182 -17.94 1.14 -2.01
N HIS A 183 -18.59 1.30 -3.17
CA HIS A 183 -18.44 2.52 -3.97
C HIS A 183 -19.03 3.77 -3.31
N SER A 184 -19.90 3.64 -2.30
CA SER A 184 -20.44 4.78 -1.56
C SER A 184 -19.55 5.17 -0.39
N GLU A 185 -19.17 4.19 0.44
CA GLU A 185 -18.49 4.44 1.72
C GLU A 185 -16.96 4.30 1.61
N GLY A 186 -16.45 3.74 0.52
CA GLY A 186 -15.04 3.41 0.39
C GLY A 186 -14.65 2.18 1.21
N VAL A 187 -13.40 2.12 1.65
CA VAL A 187 -12.87 1.02 2.48
C VAL A 187 -13.35 1.22 3.93
N ARG A 188 -13.87 0.16 4.55
CA ARG A 188 -14.23 0.20 5.97
C ARG A 188 -13.00 0.12 6.85
N ILE A 189 -12.91 1.03 7.82
CA ILE A 189 -11.77 1.14 8.75
C ILE A 189 -12.27 0.86 10.17
N TYR A 190 -11.70 -0.16 10.80
CA TYR A 190 -12.02 -0.52 12.18
C TYR A 190 -10.96 0.05 13.12
N GLN A 191 -11.35 1.05 13.91
CA GLN A 191 -10.51 1.69 14.91
C GLN A 191 -10.70 1.03 16.28
N ALA A 192 -9.66 1.04 17.13
CA ALA A 192 -9.69 0.39 18.44
C ALA A 192 -9.49 1.38 19.60
N TRP A 193 -8.30 1.95 19.72
CA TRP A 193 -7.91 2.80 20.86
C TRP A 193 -7.06 3.97 20.39
N MET A 194 -7.00 5.07 21.14
CA MET A 194 -6.27 6.28 20.76
C MET A 194 -4.75 6.07 20.84
N VAL A 195 -3.97 6.65 19.92
CA VAL A 195 -2.49 6.60 20.00
C VAL A 195 -2.04 7.08 21.40
N PRO A 196 -1.09 6.38 22.06
CA PRO A 196 -0.64 6.78 23.38
C PRO A 196 0.01 8.16 23.35
N ASP A 197 -0.09 8.87 24.47
CA ASP A 197 0.65 10.11 24.68
C ASP A 197 2.17 9.86 24.58
N CYS A 198 2.89 10.85 24.08
CA CYS A 198 4.33 10.75 23.88
C CYS A 198 5.13 10.83 25.20
N ALA A 199 4.51 11.35 26.26
CA ALA A 199 4.98 11.36 27.64
C ALA A 199 3.80 11.36 28.62
N ASP A 200 4.04 10.88 29.85
CA ASP A 200 3.00 10.67 30.87
C ASP A 200 2.24 11.97 31.25
N ASP A 201 2.89 13.13 31.16
CA ASP A 201 2.33 14.45 31.45
C ASP A 201 2.22 15.35 30.20
N CYS A 202 2.12 14.75 29.02
CA CYS A 202 1.96 15.48 27.75
C CYS A 202 0.79 14.91 26.94
N PRO A 203 -0.45 15.34 27.23
CA PRO A 203 -1.61 14.97 26.45
C PRO A 203 -1.47 15.41 24.99
N TRP A 204 -1.96 14.62 24.05
CA TRP A 204 -1.91 14.97 22.62
C TRP A 204 -2.49 16.34 22.26
N THR A 205 -3.40 16.89 23.08
CA THR A 205 -4.03 18.20 22.87
C THR A 205 -3.09 19.38 23.09
N TYR A 206 -2.00 19.19 23.83
CA TYR A 206 -1.02 20.25 24.12
C TYR A 206 0.04 20.35 23.02
N ILE A 207 0.21 19.28 22.24
CA ILE A 207 1.27 19.24 21.23
C ILE A 207 0.84 20.02 19.98
N GLY A 208 1.54 21.11 19.67
CA GLY A 208 1.25 21.91 18.48
C GLY A 208 -0.01 22.77 18.62
N ASP A 209 -0.36 23.15 19.85
CA ASP A 209 -1.52 23.99 20.15
C ASP A 209 -1.20 25.50 20.12
N GLY A 210 0.09 25.84 19.94
CA GLY A 210 0.61 27.21 19.87
C GLY A 210 1.12 27.75 21.20
N ALA A 211 0.97 27.02 22.32
CA ALA A 211 1.58 27.33 23.59
C ALA A 211 2.89 26.52 23.76
N CYS A 212 3.89 27.08 24.44
CA CYS A 212 5.09 26.31 24.80
C CYS A 212 4.91 25.59 26.14
N ASP A 213 4.47 24.35 26.07
CA ASP A 213 4.35 23.41 27.17
C ASP A 213 5.67 22.72 27.48
N ARG A 214 6.28 23.15 28.59
CA ARG A 214 7.59 22.65 29.03
C ARG A 214 7.63 21.12 29.23
N HIS A 215 6.52 20.50 29.63
CA HIS A 215 6.43 19.05 29.83
C HIS A 215 6.36 18.29 28.50
N CYS A 216 5.82 18.92 27.46
CA CYS A 216 5.77 18.43 26.08
C CYS A 216 7.03 18.77 25.27
N ASN A 217 7.88 19.69 25.76
CA ASN A 217 9.12 20.10 25.10
C ASN A 217 10.25 19.07 25.22
N ILE A 218 10.01 17.85 24.75
CA ILE A 218 10.97 16.75 24.70
C ILE A 218 11.03 16.17 23.28
N ALA A 219 12.15 15.52 22.95
CA ALA A 219 12.35 14.96 21.62
C ALA A 219 11.29 13.93 21.20
N LYS A 220 10.76 13.14 22.16
CA LYS A 220 9.69 12.16 21.94
C LYS A 220 8.33 12.77 21.58
N CYS A 221 8.13 14.06 21.88
CA CYS A 221 6.93 14.83 21.61
C CYS A 221 7.18 15.92 20.54
N GLN A 222 8.25 15.77 19.75
CA GLN A 222 8.66 16.72 18.71
C GLN A 222 8.91 18.15 19.24
N TYR A 223 9.41 18.28 20.47
CA TYR A 223 9.62 19.58 21.12
C TYR A 223 8.34 20.42 21.14
N ASP A 224 7.30 19.81 21.70
CA ASP A 224 5.97 20.40 21.81
C ASP A 224 5.36 20.81 20.47
N GLY A 225 5.45 19.91 19.49
CA GLY A 225 5.02 20.17 18.13
C GLY A 225 5.79 21.28 17.40
N GLY A 226 6.83 21.84 18.02
CA GLY A 226 7.59 22.99 17.53
C GLY A 226 7.25 24.31 18.21
N ASP A 227 6.26 24.36 19.09
CA ASP A 227 5.73 25.59 19.69
C ASP A 227 6.74 26.29 20.60
N CYS A 228 7.64 25.53 21.22
CA CYS A 228 8.71 26.07 22.07
C CYS A 228 9.91 26.67 21.31
N ASN A 229 9.97 26.53 19.98
CA ASN A 229 11.08 27.03 19.18
C ASN A 229 10.82 28.42 18.56
N SER A 230 9.59 28.94 18.66
CA SER A 230 9.20 30.27 18.17
C SER A 230 9.25 31.31 19.29
N PHE A 231 10.46 31.74 19.65
CA PHE A 231 10.64 33.11 20.17
C PHE A 231 10.97 34.03 18.99
N ASP A 232 9.94 34.48 18.28
CA ASP A 232 9.85 35.83 17.67
C ASP A 232 8.49 36.05 16.97
N SER A 233 7.74 37.06 17.46
CA SER A 233 6.53 37.72 16.90
C SER A 233 5.33 36.80 16.52
N ASP A 234 4.16 36.89 17.12
CA ASP A 234 3.34 38.09 17.20
C ASP A 234 2.22 37.95 18.25
N LYS A 235 1.83 39.12 18.76
CA LYS A 235 0.82 39.27 19.81
C LYS A 235 -0.58 38.95 19.29
N SER A 236 -1.28 38.16 20.10
CA SER A 236 -2.74 38.11 20.25
C SER A 236 -3.48 39.38 19.80
N GLU A 237 -4.37 39.23 18.82
CA GLU A 237 -5.51 40.11 18.67
C GLU A 237 -6.54 39.78 19.76
N GLU A 238 -6.62 40.62 20.79
CA GLU A 238 -7.87 40.87 21.52
C GLU A 238 -7.89 42.33 21.97
N ASN A 239 -8.76 43.12 21.35
CA ASN A 239 -9.06 44.52 21.69
C ASN A 239 -10.06 44.57 22.85
N ILE A 240 -9.71 45.20 23.98
CA ILE A 240 -10.68 45.96 24.80
C ILE A 240 -10.00 47.24 25.33
N MET A 241 -10.74 48.34 25.18
CA MET A 241 -10.46 49.73 25.50
C MET A 241 -9.93 50.00 26.92
N GLU A 242 -8.91 50.85 27.06
CA GLU A 242 -9.01 52.11 27.82
C GLU A 242 -7.79 53.04 27.64
N HIS A 243 -8.08 54.33 27.56
CA HIS A 243 -7.17 55.46 27.41
C HIS A 243 -6.24 55.67 28.63
N ASN A 244 -4.94 55.94 28.41
CA ASN A 244 -4.32 57.26 28.67
C ASN A 244 -2.78 57.28 28.52
N VAL A 245 -2.33 58.02 27.50
CA VAL A 245 -1.35 59.14 27.50
C VAL A 245 -0.02 59.00 28.27
N ASN A 246 1.09 58.89 27.52
CA ASN A 246 2.31 59.75 27.52
C ASN A 246 3.51 58.93 27.01
N GLU A 247 4.46 59.39 26.21
CA GLU A 247 4.66 60.56 25.34
C GLU A 247 6.01 60.26 24.64
N ASN A 248 6.16 60.63 23.35
CA ASN A 248 7.44 60.82 22.63
C ASN A 248 8.28 59.55 22.31
N LYS A 249 8.67 59.22 21.06
CA LYS A 249 9.08 60.10 19.96
C LYS A 249 9.29 59.32 18.64
N SER A 250 8.84 59.95 17.55
CA SER A 250 9.42 60.00 16.19
C SER A 250 9.61 58.73 15.34
N VAL A 251 8.68 58.62 14.40
CA VAL A 251 8.69 57.98 13.07
C VAL A 251 9.96 58.23 12.24
N LYS A 252 10.42 57.21 11.50
CA LYS A 252 11.01 57.38 10.15
C LYS A 252 10.49 56.28 9.21
N ILE A 253 9.84 56.73 8.14
CA ILE A 253 9.35 55.96 6.99
C ILE A 253 10.40 56.06 5.89
N ILE A 254 10.80 54.93 5.28
CA ILE A 254 11.26 54.89 3.88
C ILE A 254 10.75 53.58 3.21
N THR A 255 10.22 53.79 2.01
CA THR A 255 9.55 52.93 1.03
C THR A 255 10.46 51.97 0.24
N PRO A 256 9.91 51.06 -0.61
CA PRO A 256 10.52 49.77 -0.95
C PRO A 256 11.03 49.62 -2.40
N SER A 257 11.58 48.41 -2.66
CA SER A 257 11.76 47.66 -3.94
C SER A 257 13.11 47.83 -4.67
N PRO A 258 13.53 46.93 -5.63
CA PRO A 258 12.87 45.73 -6.19
C PRO A 258 13.76 44.48 -6.46
N LEU A 259 13.11 43.44 -7.01
CA LEU A 259 13.57 42.16 -7.61
C LEU A 259 14.73 42.23 -8.63
N ASN A 260 15.53 41.13 -8.69
CA ASN A 260 16.10 40.43 -9.88
C ASN A 260 17.24 39.49 -9.40
N SER A 261 17.66 38.38 -10.01
CA SER A 261 17.17 37.40 -10.99
C SER A 261 18.29 36.34 -11.12
N THR A 262 17.93 35.09 -11.43
CA THR A 262 18.67 34.08 -12.24
C THR A 262 19.95 33.36 -11.75
N THR A 263 19.79 32.01 -11.70
CA THR A 263 20.63 30.90 -12.26
C THR A 263 21.98 30.51 -11.63
N HIS A 264 22.10 29.23 -11.19
CA HIS A 264 22.88 28.16 -11.86
C HIS A 264 22.63 26.78 -11.19
N VAL A 265 22.32 25.76 -12.00
CA VAL A 265 22.21 24.33 -11.60
C VAL A 265 23.39 23.59 -12.23
N GLU A 266 24.17 22.87 -11.43
CA GLU A 266 25.29 22.04 -11.89
C GLU A 266 24.89 20.55 -11.88
N ILE A 267 24.92 19.92 -13.07
CA ILE A 267 24.68 18.50 -13.32
C ILE A 267 26.01 17.76 -13.20
N ARG A 268 26.12 16.72 -12.35
CA ARG A 268 27.30 15.83 -12.31
C ARG A 268 26.97 14.40 -12.72
N HIS A 269 27.79 13.93 -13.65
CA HIS A 269 27.67 12.69 -14.43
C HIS A 269 28.24 11.45 -13.69
N PHE A 270 27.65 10.30 -14.00
CA PHE A 270 28.13 8.93 -13.74
C PHE A 270 29.49 8.62 -14.39
N PRO A 271 30.27 7.68 -13.81
CA PRO A 271 31.14 6.82 -14.59
C PRO A 271 30.85 5.32 -14.41
N LEU A 272 30.85 4.63 -15.54
CA LEU A 272 30.69 3.19 -15.75
C LEU A 272 32.01 2.40 -15.52
N ARG A 273 31.86 1.22 -14.90
CA ARG A 273 32.47 -0.09 -15.23
C ARG A 273 34.01 -0.28 -15.16
N LYS A 274 34.46 -1.23 -14.32
CA LYS A 274 35.68 -2.04 -14.54
C LYS A 274 35.44 -3.53 -14.24
N LYS A 275 36.05 -4.39 -15.06
CA LYS A 275 36.02 -5.87 -15.07
C LYS A 275 37.28 -6.49 -14.42
N PHE A 276 37.16 -7.79 -14.11
CA PHE A 276 38.19 -8.83 -13.82
C PHE A 276 38.68 -8.88 -12.36
N ARG A 277 38.88 -10.05 -11.71
CA ARG A 277 39.50 -11.31 -12.17
C ARG A 277 39.18 -12.52 -11.25
N ASN A 278 39.24 -13.72 -11.83
CA ASN A 278 39.10 -15.05 -11.19
C ASN A 278 40.06 -15.33 -10.02
N LYS A 279 39.58 -16.07 -9.01
CA LYS A 279 40.41 -17.00 -8.22
C LYS A 279 39.60 -18.23 -7.78
N LYS A 280 40.05 -19.41 -8.21
CA LYS A 280 39.58 -20.72 -7.75
C LYS A 280 40.17 -20.99 -6.36
N HIS A 281 39.35 -21.47 -5.42
CA HIS A 281 39.76 -22.47 -4.43
C HIS A 281 38.55 -23.35 -4.09
N SER A 282 38.77 -24.66 -4.19
CA SER A 282 37.81 -25.72 -3.87
C SER A 282 38.21 -26.30 -2.52
N THR A 283 37.24 -26.53 -1.63
CA THR A 283 37.25 -27.70 -0.70
C THR A 283 35.89 -27.89 -0.03
N GLN A 284 35.37 -29.12 -0.18
CA GLN A 284 34.38 -29.85 0.65
C GLN A 284 32.94 -29.31 0.77
N ARG A 285 32.09 -29.83 -0.12
CA ARG A 285 30.62 -29.77 -0.07
C ARG A 285 30.09 -30.86 0.86
N ASN A 286 29.38 -30.47 1.92
CA ASN A 286 28.39 -31.29 2.61
C ASN A 286 27.14 -30.41 2.84
N GLY A 287 25.99 -30.90 2.38
CA GLY A 287 24.67 -30.26 2.55
C GLY A 287 24.35 -29.22 1.47
N SER A 288 23.91 -29.66 0.29
CA SER A 288 23.41 -28.77 -0.76
C SER A 288 22.12 -28.07 -0.32
N HIS A 289 22.22 -26.76 -0.11
CA HIS A 289 21.18 -25.80 0.19
C HIS A 289 20.10 -25.76 -0.92
N PHE A 290 18.81 -25.71 -0.57
CA PHE A 290 17.71 -25.50 -1.53
C PHE A 290 17.90 -24.26 -2.45
N ARG A 291 18.60 -23.23 -1.95
CA ARG A 291 19.04 -22.03 -2.69
C ARG A 291 19.97 -22.33 -3.86
N GLU A 292 20.85 -23.34 -3.77
CA GLU A 292 21.69 -23.77 -4.90
C GLU A 292 20.88 -24.55 -5.95
N LEU A 293 19.78 -25.22 -5.56
CA LEU A 293 18.94 -26.02 -6.47
C LEU A 293 18.02 -25.17 -7.34
N VAL A 294 17.49 -24.05 -6.80
CA VAL A 294 16.61 -23.13 -7.53
C VAL A 294 17.38 -22.21 -8.48
N LEU A 295 18.63 -21.84 -8.14
CA LEU A 295 19.42 -20.89 -8.94
C LEU A 295 20.17 -21.53 -10.13
N HIS A 296 20.37 -22.85 -10.16
CA HIS A 296 21.23 -23.51 -11.15
C HIS A 296 20.53 -24.33 -12.24
N LYS A 297 19.19 -24.37 -12.30
CA LYS A 297 18.48 -25.02 -13.41
C LYS A 297 17.32 -24.15 -13.86
N ASN A 298 17.27 -23.84 -15.16
CA ASN A 298 16.04 -23.41 -15.83
C ASN A 298 15.05 -24.58 -15.73
N LEU A 299 14.33 -24.66 -14.60
CA LEU A 299 13.36 -25.70 -14.29
C LEU A 299 12.11 -25.44 -15.13
N SER A 300 11.87 -26.30 -16.11
CA SER A 300 10.78 -26.13 -17.08
C SER A 300 9.52 -26.92 -16.76
N THR A 301 9.47 -27.75 -15.70
CA THR A 301 8.24 -28.49 -15.34
C THR A 301 8.04 -28.74 -13.83
N LEU A 302 6.77 -28.67 -13.42
CA LEU A 302 6.25 -28.84 -12.03
C LEU A 302 6.58 -30.21 -11.40
N ALA A 303 6.83 -31.25 -12.22
CA ALA A 303 7.16 -32.60 -11.76
C ALA A 303 8.58 -32.72 -11.20
N GLU A 304 9.53 -31.93 -11.71
CA GLU A 304 10.92 -31.93 -11.24
C GLU A 304 11.07 -31.25 -9.87
N LEU A 305 10.25 -30.22 -9.61
CA LEU A 305 10.16 -29.55 -8.31
C LEU A 305 9.62 -30.48 -7.21
N ARG A 306 8.61 -31.29 -7.53
CA ARG A 306 8.02 -32.27 -6.60
C ARG A 306 9.04 -33.29 -6.08
N HIS A 307 9.86 -33.84 -6.97
CA HIS A 307 10.86 -34.86 -6.61
C HIS A 307 12.00 -34.30 -5.73
N ILE A 308 12.29 -33.00 -5.84
CA ILE A 308 13.30 -32.32 -5.02
C ILE A 308 12.76 -32.03 -3.61
N VAL A 309 11.50 -31.58 -3.51
CA VAL A 309 10.83 -31.30 -2.23
C VAL A 309 10.62 -32.59 -1.43
N ASP A 310 10.21 -33.68 -2.08
CA ASP A 310 9.99 -34.97 -1.41
C ASP A 310 11.29 -35.55 -0.83
N ASN A 311 12.42 -35.42 -1.55
CA ASN A 311 13.73 -35.88 -1.06
C ASN A 311 14.24 -35.06 0.14
N TYR A 312 14.00 -33.75 0.15
CA TYR A 312 14.38 -32.88 1.26
C TYR A 312 13.56 -33.18 2.53
N ASN A 313 12.25 -33.38 2.38
CA ASN A 313 11.35 -33.73 3.49
C ASN A 313 11.66 -35.10 4.10
N ASN A 314 12.14 -36.05 3.31
CA ASN A 314 12.56 -37.36 3.81
C ASN A 314 13.87 -37.29 4.61
N GLN A 315 14.78 -36.36 4.30
CA GLN A 315 16.00 -36.12 5.09
C GLN A 315 15.73 -35.44 6.43
N LEU A 316 14.69 -34.60 6.52
CA LEU A 316 14.29 -33.97 7.79
C LEU A 316 13.66 -34.98 8.77
N LYS A 317 12.92 -35.96 8.25
CA LYS A 317 12.31 -37.03 9.08
C LYS A 317 13.34 -38.02 9.65
N SER A 318 14.51 -38.19 9.03
CA SER A 318 15.56 -39.07 9.58
C SER A 318 16.38 -38.43 10.70
N ASN A 319 16.36 -37.10 10.82
CA ASN A 319 17.17 -36.36 11.79
C ASN A 319 16.44 -36.04 13.11
N SER A 320 15.16 -36.39 13.25
CA SER A 320 14.38 -36.17 14.49
C SER A 320 14.49 -37.29 15.53
N GLN A 321 15.41 -38.24 15.36
CA GLN A 321 15.73 -39.26 16.36
C GLN A 321 17.23 -39.26 16.62
N THR A 322 17.73 -38.35 17.46
CA THR A 322 18.95 -38.53 18.29
C THR A 322 19.34 -37.22 18.98
N LYS A 323 19.02 -37.09 20.28
CA LYS A 323 19.95 -36.85 21.40
C LYS A 323 19.27 -36.15 22.59
N GLU A 324 19.38 -36.81 23.74
CA GLU A 324 19.01 -36.35 25.07
C GLU A 324 20.21 -36.55 26.03
N SER A 325 20.29 -35.73 27.09
CA SER A 325 21.23 -35.73 28.25
C SER A 325 22.65 -35.16 28.01
N VAL A 326 23.33 -34.37 28.88
CA VAL A 326 23.46 -34.32 30.37
C VAL A 326 23.90 -32.90 30.85
N LEU A 327 23.63 -32.60 32.13
CA LEU A 327 23.83 -31.35 32.91
C LEU A 327 25.19 -31.26 33.68
N SER A 328 25.56 -30.02 34.07
CA SER A 328 26.42 -29.57 35.22
C SER A 328 27.93 -29.33 34.93
N THR A 329 28.66 -28.36 35.51
CA THR A 329 28.57 -27.59 36.78
C THR A 329 29.37 -26.27 36.69
N GLN A 330 28.75 -25.19 37.17
CA GLN A 330 29.20 -24.06 38.01
C GLN A 330 30.68 -23.65 38.26
N ALA A 331 30.83 -22.31 38.27
CA ALA A 331 31.49 -21.46 39.28
C ALA A 331 33.00 -21.16 39.17
N SER A 332 33.35 -20.11 38.40
CA SER A 332 34.54 -19.28 38.65
C SER A 332 34.60 -17.91 37.95
N ASP A 333 33.48 -17.27 37.56
CA ASP A 333 33.51 -15.98 36.83
C ASP A 333 32.81 -14.80 37.57
N GLN A 334 32.53 -14.97 38.85
CA GLN A 334 31.66 -14.10 39.63
C GLN A 334 32.30 -12.76 40.08
N ILE A 335 33.55 -12.48 39.69
CA ILE A 335 34.33 -11.33 40.20
C ILE A 335 34.55 -10.24 39.14
N MET A 336 34.47 -10.56 37.84
CA MET A 336 34.47 -9.55 36.76
C MET A 336 33.07 -8.98 36.46
N LYS A 337 32.02 -9.69 36.87
CA LYS A 337 30.61 -9.32 36.61
C LYS A 337 30.12 -8.07 37.36
N ARG A 338 30.76 -7.71 38.48
CA ARG A 338 30.34 -6.56 39.31
C ARG A 338 30.81 -5.18 38.82
N PHE A 339 31.75 -5.13 37.87
CA PHE A 339 32.25 -3.86 37.33
C PHE A 339 31.61 -3.48 35.98
N GLU A 340 31.03 -4.43 35.24
CA GLU A 340 30.23 -4.17 34.02
C GLU A 340 28.77 -3.76 34.34
N GLU A 341 28.20 -4.25 35.45
CA GLU A 341 26.84 -3.91 35.93
C GLU A 341 26.63 -2.41 36.30
N GLY A 342 27.70 -1.61 36.30
CA GLY A 342 27.67 -0.17 36.61
C GLY A 342 27.54 0.77 35.40
N MET A 343 27.85 0.31 34.19
CA MET A 343 27.78 1.14 32.96
C MET A 343 26.64 0.74 32.02
N GLU A 344 25.93 -0.35 32.32
CA GLU A 344 24.81 -0.90 31.53
C GLU A 344 23.42 -0.47 32.04
N LYS A 345 23.34 0.43 33.04
CA LYS A 345 22.08 0.88 33.65
C LYS A 345 21.28 1.91 32.83
N THR A 346 21.64 2.17 31.58
CA THR A 346 20.86 3.01 30.64
C THR A 346 20.27 2.25 29.46
N SER A 347 20.45 0.94 29.38
CA SER A 347 19.76 0.06 28.43
C SER A 347 18.69 -0.74 29.17
N LYS A 348 17.56 -0.09 29.51
CA LYS A 348 16.38 -0.84 29.96
C LYS A 348 16.01 -1.83 28.84
N ASN A 349 15.82 -3.10 29.20
CA ASN A 349 15.13 -4.07 28.36
C ASN A 349 13.73 -3.52 28.02
N GLU A 350 13.60 -2.78 26.93
CA GLU A 350 12.32 -2.34 26.41
C GLU A 350 11.53 -3.60 26.04
N SER A 351 10.39 -3.81 26.70
CA SER A 351 9.52 -4.92 26.35
C SER A 351 9.03 -4.69 24.92
N SER A 352 8.68 -5.74 24.15
CA SER A 352 8.16 -5.46 22.80
C SER A 352 6.77 -4.78 22.79
N LYS A 353 6.10 -4.64 23.95
CA LYS A 353 4.97 -3.72 24.09
C LYS A 353 5.44 -2.26 24.03
N ASP A 354 6.62 -1.98 24.59
CA ASP A 354 7.24 -0.64 24.61
C ASP A 354 7.78 -0.26 23.23
N ILE A 355 8.69 -1.06 22.64
CA ILE A 355 8.48 -1.68 21.32
C ILE A 355 7.51 -0.99 20.35
N TYR A 356 6.40 -1.69 20.21
CA TYR A 356 5.26 -1.33 19.39
C TYR A 356 4.73 0.07 19.71
N SER A 357 4.55 0.39 21.00
CA SER A 357 4.00 1.68 21.43
C SER A 357 4.87 2.86 20.97
N HIS A 358 6.18 2.75 21.09
CA HIS A 358 7.12 3.78 20.63
C HIS A 358 7.16 3.88 19.10
N SER A 359 7.12 2.77 18.36
CA SER A 359 7.03 2.81 16.90
C SER A 359 5.72 3.42 16.39
N LEU A 360 4.63 3.24 17.12
CA LEU A 360 3.35 3.88 16.84
C LEU A 360 3.42 5.39 17.07
N ILE A 361 3.99 5.83 18.19
CA ILE A 361 4.25 7.25 18.48
C ILE A 361 5.15 7.85 17.38
N ASN A 362 6.22 7.16 16.99
CA ASN A 362 7.11 7.55 15.89
C ASN A 362 6.36 7.71 14.56
N THR A 363 5.47 6.78 14.24
CA THR A 363 4.62 6.86 13.05
C THR A 363 3.65 8.04 13.14
N ASN A 364 3.04 8.28 14.29
CA ASN A 364 2.12 9.40 14.50
C ASN A 364 2.84 10.76 14.41
N MET A 365 4.06 10.86 14.96
CA MET A 365 4.93 12.03 14.81
C MET A 365 5.24 12.33 13.34
N LEU A 366 5.51 11.30 12.53
CA LEU A 366 5.69 11.46 11.10
C LEU A 366 4.41 11.99 10.45
N LEU A 367 3.24 11.42 10.79
CA LEU A 367 1.95 11.87 10.28
C LEU A 367 1.63 13.32 10.67
N ASN A 368 1.92 13.73 11.91
CA ASN A 368 1.73 15.10 12.38
C ASN A 368 2.55 16.09 11.56
N ARG A 369 3.78 15.74 11.21
CA ARG A 369 4.64 16.58 10.38
C ARG A 369 4.08 16.81 8.97
N PHE A 370 3.37 15.85 8.41
CA PHE A 370 2.83 15.95 7.04
C PHE A 370 1.37 16.44 6.99
N TYR A 371 0.58 16.19 8.03
CA TYR A 371 -0.88 16.44 8.02
C TYR A 371 -1.38 17.32 9.17
N GLY A 372 -0.47 17.83 10.00
CA GLY A 372 -0.79 18.55 11.23
C GLY A 372 -1.14 17.65 12.40
N PHE A 373 -1.13 18.24 13.59
CA PHE A 373 -1.48 17.60 14.86
C PHE A 373 -2.96 17.23 14.87
N LYS A 374 -3.24 15.94 15.03
CA LYS A 374 -4.59 15.38 15.12
C LYS A 374 -4.60 14.18 16.05
N ALA A 375 -5.69 14.01 16.78
CA ALA A 375 -6.00 12.74 17.43
C ALA A 375 -6.17 11.66 16.36
N ARG A 376 -5.45 10.55 16.52
CA ARG A 376 -5.58 9.38 15.66
C ARG A 376 -5.82 8.16 16.51
N ASN A 377 -6.71 7.29 16.03
CA ASN A 377 -6.95 6.00 16.63
C ASN A 377 -6.10 4.93 15.94
N VAL A 378 -5.52 4.07 16.76
CA VAL A 378 -4.91 2.82 16.33
C VAL A 378 -5.98 1.92 15.74
N LEU A 379 -5.60 1.17 14.71
CA LEU A 379 -6.49 0.23 14.05
C LEU A 379 -6.70 -1.02 14.92
N ALA A 380 -7.88 -1.60 14.82
CA ALA A 380 -8.14 -2.92 15.37
C ALA A 380 -7.22 -3.96 14.71
N HIS A 381 -6.85 -4.99 15.46
CA HIS A 381 -6.09 -6.13 14.93
C HIS A 381 -7.02 -7.01 14.09
N VAL A 382 -7.24 -6.59 12.84
CA VAL A 382 -8.14 -7.22 11.87
C VAL A 382 -7.43 -7.41 10.53
N GLY A 383 -8.10 -8.04 9.57
CA GLY A 383 -7.62 -8.07 8.20
C GLY A 383 -7.70 -6.71 7.52
N PHE A 384 -6.66 -6.34 6.78
CA PHE A 384 -6.55 -5.03 6.13
C PHE A 384 -6.71 -5.16 4.62
N LEU A 385 -7.74 -4.55 4.05
CA LEU A 385 -7.89 -4.43 2.61
C LEU A 385 -6.96 -3.32 2.11
N LEU A 386 -5.98 -3.70 1.29
CA LEU A 386 -4.92 -2.83 0.80
C LEU A 386 -4.98 -2.72 -0.74
N ASP A 387 -4.59 -1.55 -1.25
CA ASP A 387 -4.47 -1.29 -2.69
C ASP A 387 -3.01 -0.99 -3.05
N ARG A 388 -2.50 -1.66 -4.09
CA ARG A 388 -1.09 -1.56 -4.49
C ARG A 388 -0.69 -0.14 -4.92
N ASN A 389 -1.58 0.62 -5.55
CA ASN A 389 -1.29 1.99 -5.98
C ASN A 389 -1.21 2.92 -4.78
N ILE A 390 -2.17 2.81 -3.86
CA ILE A 390 -2.18 3.59 -2.61
C ILE A 390 -0.93 3.29 -1.79
N ILE A 391 -0.49 2.03 -1.73
CA ILE A 391 0.78 1.67 -1.08
C ILE A 391 1.96 2.37 -1.76
N ASN A 392 2.04 2.36 -3.09
CA ASN A 392 3.14 3.00 -3.82
C ASN A 392 3.17 4.53 -3.56
N ASP A 393 2.02 5.19 -3.62
CA ASP A 393 1.88 6.63 -3.40
C ASP A 393 2.29 7.00 -1.95
N MET A 394 1.80 6.23 -0.97
CA MET A 394 2.20 6.37 0.43
C MET A 394 3.71 6.18 0.60
N GLN A 395 4.29 5.16 -0.02
CA GLN A 395 5.74 4.89 0.08
C GLN A 395 6.58 5.97 -0.57
N GLN A 396 6.11 6.56 -1.67
CA GLN A 396 6.78 7.69 -2.29
C GLN A 396 6.82 8.89 -1.32
N LYS A 397 5.70 9.19 -0.66
CA LYS A 397 5.60 10.30 0.31
C LYS A 397 6.44 10.08 1.57
N PHE A 398 6.42 8.86 2.12
CA PHE A 398 7.12 8.52 3.37
C PHE A 398 8.40 7.71 3.16
N SER A 399 9.04 7.85 2.00
CA SER A 399 10.20 7.07 1.56
C SER A 399 11.32 6.96 2.60
N LYS A 400 11.64 8.06 3.30
CA LYS A 400 12.66 8.05 4.36
C LYS A 400 12.28 7.15 5.54
N GLY A 401 11.03 7.17 5.98
CA GLY A 401 10.57 6.33 7.09
C GLY A 401 10.48 4.86 6.69
N ILE A 402 10.09 4.60 5.44
CA ILE A 402 10.09 3.25 4.86
C ILE A 402 11.52 2.70 4.80
N ASP A 403 12.49 3.50 4.37
CA ASP A 403 13.89 3.11 4.30
C ASP A 403 14.49 2.76 5.67
N VAL A 404 14.14 3.52 6.71
CA VAL A 404 14.53 3.21 8.09
C VAL A 404 13.92 1.88 8.52
N THR A 405 12.61 1.70 8.30
CA THR A 405 11.89 0.46 8.68
C THR A 405 12.47 -0.77 7.99
N ILE A 406 12.77 -0.69 6.69
CA ILE A 406 13.36 -1.81 5.92
C ILE A 406 14.77 -2.15 6.42
N SER A 407 15.52 -1.17 6.93
CA SER A 407 16.87 -1.40 7.46
C SER A 407 16.91 -2.13 8.80
N ASN A 408 15.80 -2.16 9.52
CA ASN A 408 15.70 -2.82 10.80
C ASN A 408 15.49 -4.33 10.63
N ARG A 409 16.43 -5.12 11.17
CA ARG A 409 16.35 -6.59 11.15
C ARG A 409 15.35 -7.15 12.15
N PHE A 410 15.11 -6.43 13.25
CA PHE A 410 14.13 -6.75 14.28
C PHE A 410 13.24 -5.53 14.48
N ARG A 411 12.03 -5.73 15.05
CA ARG A 411 11.14 -4.62 15.36
C ARG A 411 11.86 -3.57 16.21
N SER A 412 11.69 -2.31 15.84
CA SER A 412 12.40 -1.18 16.43
C SER A 412 11.45 -0.03 16.71
N THR A 413 11.80 0.82 17.67
CA THR A 413 11.00 2.00 18.07
C THR A 413 10.91 3.07 16.99
N ASN A 414 11.76 3.00 15.96
CA ASN A 414 11.73 3.88 14.79
C ASN A 414 11.08 3.25 13.55
N ASP A 415 10.49 2.06 13.68
CA ASP A 415 9.69 1.46 12.61
C ASP A 415 8.44 2.30 12.32
N LEU A 416 7.98 2.21 11.07
CA LEU A 416 6.63 2.60 10.71
C LEU A 416 5.66 1.44 10.96
N GLN A 417 4.55 1.74 11.61
CA GLN A 417 3.41 0.82 11.73
C GLN A 417 2.62 0.85 10.41
N PHE A 418 2.81 -0.17 9.56
CA PHE A 418 2.41 -0.13 8.15
C PHE A 418 0.91 0.10 7.94
N ALA A 419 0.05 -0.67 8.61
CA ALA A 419 -1.39 -0.48 8.51
C ALA A 419 -1.80 0.90 9.02
N PHE A 420 -1.24 1.35 10.15
CA PHE A 420 -1.56 2.64 10.75
C PHE A 420 -1.20 3.82 9.82
N ILE A 421 -0.02 3.80 9.19
CA ILE A 421 0.38 4.83 8.23
C ILE A 421 -0.43 4.75 6.93
N TYR A 422 -0.75 3.55 6.44
CA TYR A 422 -1.56 3.35 5.23
C TYR A 422 -2.96 3.95 5.36
N TYR A 423 -3.70 3.60 6.41
CA TYR A 423 -5.05 4.12 6.59
C TYR A 423 -5.04 5.60 6.99
N SER A 424 -4.02 6.07 7.73
CA SER A 424 -3.87 7.49 8.00
C SER A 424 -3.57 8.30 6.74
N PHE A 425 -2.76 7.76 5.83
CA PHE A 425 -2.54 8.33 4.50
C PHE A 425 -3.84 8.36 3.71
N LEU A 426 -4.56 7.24 3.64
CA LEU A 426 -5.84 7.15 2.92
C LEU A 426 -6.89 8.16 3.43
N MET A 427 -6.97 8.37 4.74
CA MET A 427 -7.92 9.33 5.34
C MET A 427 -7.47 10.80 5.25
N SER A 428 -6.18 11.07 4.99
CA SER A 428 -5.61 12.42 5.04
C SER A 428 -5.25 12.99 3.67
N GLU A 429 -4.94 12.13 2.70
CA GLU A 429 -4.58 12.57 1.36
C GLU A 429 -5.81 13.14 0.64
N ARG A 430 -5.61 14.23 -0.10
CA ARG A 430 -6.64 14.86 -0.92
C ARG A 430 -6.17 14.91 -2.35
N SER A 431 -7.05 14.59 -3.28
CA SER A 431 -6.80 14.71 -4.72
C SER A 431 -7.69 15.79 -5.29
N THR A 432 -7.09 16.77 -5.97
CA THR A 432 -7.86 17.75 -6.74
C THR A 432 -8.29 17.10 -8.04
N LEU A 433 -9.59 16.85 -8.19
CA LEU A 433 -10.18 16.34 -9.41
C LEU A 433 -10.81 17.49 -10.20
N THR A 434 -10.71 17.42 -11.52
CA THR A 434 -11.52 18.27 -12.40
C THR A 434 -12.98 17.86 -12.33
N VAL A 435 -13.87 18.78 -12.68
CA VAL A 435 -15.31 18.52 -12.75
C VAL A 435 -15.61 17.34 -13.66
N GLU A 436 -14.89 17.24 -14.77
CA GLU A 436 -15.01 16.13 -15.70
C GLU A 436 -14.58 14.79 -15.10
N GLU A 437 -13.50 14.76 -14.32
CA GLU A 437 -13.03 13.55 -13.66
C GLU A 437 -13.97 13.12 -12.53
N VAL A 438 -14.56 14.06 -11.79
CA VAL A 438 -15.60 13.75 -10.80
C VAL A 438 -16.82 13.17 -11.51
N PHE A 439 -17.25 13.75 -12.63
CA PHE A 439 -18.35 13.20 -13.41
C PHE A 439 -18.09 11.75 -13.81
N ASP A 440 -16.92 11.49 -14.39
CA ASP A 440 -16.51 10.18 -14.89
C ASP A 440 -16.27 9.16 -13.73
N GLU A 441 -15.97 9.61 -12.51
CA GLU A 441 -15.81 8.72 -11.36
C GLU A 441 -17.15 8.15 -10.85
N PHE A 442 -18.20 8.97 -10.86
CA PHE A 442 -19.52 8.59 -10.38
C PHE A 442 -20.46 8.07 -11.48
N ASP A 443 -20.07 8.16 -12.76
CA ASP A 443 -20.69 7.46 -13.90
C ASP A 443 -20.29 5.96 -13.85
N THR A 444 -20.88 5.23 -12.91
CA THR A 444 -20.51 3.85 -12.58
C THR A 444 -20.91 2.83 -13.64
N ASP A 445 -21.89 3.17 -14.48
CA ASP A 445 -22.35 2.33 -15.59
C ASP A 445 -21.81 2.77 -16.97
N ASP A 446 -20.88 3.74 -17.00
CA ASP A 446 -20.32 4.35 -18.22
C ASP A 446 -21.42 4.86 -19.18
N SER A 447 -22.59 5.27 -18.66
CA SER A 447 -23.71 5.77 -19.48
C SER A 447 -23.50 7.19 -19.99
N HIS A 448 -22.45 7.88 -19.52
CA HIS A 448 -22.19 9.30 -19.74
C HIS A 448 -23.28 10.23 -19.21
N THR A 449 -24.11 9.70 -18.31
CA THR A 449 -25.17 10.41 -17.60
C THR A 449 -25.19 9.97 -16.15
N TRP A 450 -25.59 10.84 -15.21
CA TRP A 450 -25.86 10.39 -13.85
C TRP A 450 -27.32 10.00 -13.67
N SER A 451 -27.52 8.79 -13.15
CA SER A 451 -28.77 8.27 -12.61
C SER A 451 -29.05 8.81 -11.19
N ASP A 452 -30.25 8.54 -10.65
CA ASP A 452 -30.59 8.95 -9.28
C ASP A 452 -29.68 8.28 -8.24
N ARG A 453 -29.25 7.04 -8.53
CA ARG A 453 -28.35 6.27 -7.67
C ARG A 453 -26.95 6.88 -7.64
N GLU A 454 -26.45 7.30 -8.78
CA GLU A 454 -25.13 7.93 -8.92
C GLU A 454 -25.12 9.31 -8.29
N VAL A 455 -26.20 10.09 -8.48
CA VAL A 455 -26.40 11.35 -7.75
C VAL A 455 -26.38 11.13 -6.25
N ARG A 456 -27.11 10.14 -5.72
CA ARG A 456 -27.11 9.86 -4.28
C ARG A 456 -25.76 9.35 -3.78
N THR A 457 -25.04 8.56 -4.59
CA THR A 457 -23.69 8.08 -4.26
C THR A 457 -22.70 9.25 -4.18
N PHE A 458 -22.79 10.19 -5.13
CA PHE A 458 -22.04 11.44 -5.12
C PHE A 458 -22.36 12.27 -3.88
N LEU A 459 -23.65 12.50 -3.59
CA LEU A 459 -24.08 13.29 -2.43
C LEU A 459 -23.67 12.65 -1.10
N ALA A 460 -23.75 11.32 -0.98
CA ALA A 460 -23.31 10.59 0.21
C ALA A 460 -21.80 10.70 0.47
N ARG A 461 -20.99 11.01 -0.55
CA ARG A 461 -19.56 11.32 -0.38
C ARG A 461 -19.28 12.78 -0.08
N MET A 462 -20.10 13.68 -0.61
CA MET A 462 -19.94 15.12 -0.39
C MET A 462 -20.46 15.59 0.98
N TYR A 463 -21.48 14.91 1.52
CA TYR A 463 -22.17 15.30 2.75
C TYR A 463 -22.06 14.21 3.82
N PRO A 464 -22.04 14.58 5.11
CA PRO A 464 -22.02 13.62 6.20
C PRO A 464 -23.28 12.76 6.18
N LEU A 465 -23.12 11.48 6.55
CA LEU A 465 -24.23 10.54 6.67
C LEU A 465 -24.87 10.61 8.07
N PRO A 466 -26.20 10.40 8.20
CA PRO A 466 -27.17 10.14 7.13
C PRO A 466 -27.42 11.38 6.26
N LEU A 467 -27.58 11.18 4.95
CA LEU A 467 -27.80 12.27 4.00
C LEU A 467 -29.12 12.99 4.31
N ASP A 468 -29.06 14.30 4.55
CA ASP A 468 -30.24 15.11 4.79
C ASP A 468 -31.04 15.28 3.49
N TRP A 469 -32.37 15.10 3.58
CA TRP A 469 -33.30 15.29 2.47
C TRP A 469 -33.23 16.70 1.89
N SER A 470 -32.85 17.70 2.70
CA SER A 470 -32.67 19.07 2.24
C SER A 470 -31.51 19.20 1.23
N ALA A 471 -30.42 18.46 1.43
CA ALA A 471 -29.25 18.48 0.55
C ALA A 471 -29.56 17.83 -0.81
N VAL A 472 -30.31 16.72 -0.80
CA VAL A 472 -30.79 16.06 -2.02
C VAL A 472 -31.67 17.02 -2.82
N ARG A 473 -32.71 17.57 -2.18
CA ARG A 473 -33.66 18.47 -2.84
C ARG A 473 -32.99 19.73 -3.40
N PHE A 474 -32.05 20.29 -2.65
CA PHE A 474 -31.26 21.43 -3.10
C PHE A 474 -30.46 21.09 -4.36
N PHE A 475 -29.78 19.94 -4.38
CA PHE A 475 -29.05 19.50 -5.57
C PHE A 475 -29.99 19.32 -6.78
N GLU A 476 -31.13 18.67 -6.60
CA GLU A 476 -32.13 18.46 -7.65
C GLU A 476 -32.68 19.78 -8.21
N GLU A 477 -32.96 20.75 -7.35
CA GLU A 477 -33.45 22.08 -7.74
C GLU A 477 -32.40 22.84 -8.55
N VAL A 478 -31.14 22.81 -8.12
CA VAL A 478 -30.04 23.44 -8.84
C VAL A 478 -29.86 22.82 -10.23
N VAL A 479 -29.87 21.49 -10.33
CA VAL A 479 -29.78 20.77 -11.62
C VAL A 479 -30.94 21.14 -12.54
N SER A 480 -32.17 21.15 -12.01
CA SER A 480 -33.38 21.47 -12.77
C SER A 480 -33.37 22.89 -13.31
N ASN A 481 -32.92 23.86 -12.50
CA ASN A 481 -32.80 25.26 -12.93
C ASN A 481 -31.68 25.44 -13.97
N CYS A 482 -30.50 24.84 -13.77
CA CYS A 482 -29.42 24.88 -14.76
C CYS A 482 -29.82 24.25 -16.10
N SER A 483 -30.63 23.18 -16.08
CA SER A 483 -31.15 22.58 -17.31
C SER A 483 -32.08 23.51 -18.09
N ARG A 484 -32.80 24.40 -17.41
CA ARG A 484 -33.68 25.40 -18.04
C ARG A 484 -32.89 26.57 -18.60
N ASP A 485 -31.85 27.01 -17.89
CA ASP A 485 -31.00 28.15 -18.29
C ASP A 485 -30.13 27.85 -19.52
N LEU A 486 -29.79 26.58 -19.75
CA LEU A 486 -29.02 26.16 -20.92
C LEU A 486 -29.80 26.16 -22.25
N ASP A 487 -31.10 26.49 -22.22
CA ASP A 487 -32.01 26.52 -23.37
C ASP A 487 -31.78 25.31 -24.29
N MET A 488 -31.53 24.13 -23.68
CA MET A 488 -31.24 22.91 -24.43
C MET A 488 -32.50 22.60 -25.24
N PRO A 489 -32.44 22.70 -26.57
CA PRO A 489 -33.64 22.55 -27.35
C PRO A 489 -34.09 21.10 -27.24
N SER A 490 -35.37 20.92 -26.99
CA SER A 490 -36.13 19.70 -27.28
C SER A 490 -36.17 19.43 -28.80
N ARG A 491 -35.01 19.50 -29.49
CA ARG A 491 -34.88 19.32 -30.93
C ARG A 491 -34.31 17.95 -31.26
N ASN A 492 -35.24 17.02 -31.52
CA ASN A 492 -35.17 16.00 -32.58
C ASN A 492 -33.80 15.34 -32.84
N GLY A 493 -33.25 14.75 -31.78
CA GLY A 493 -32.15 13.81 -31.87
C GLY A 493 -32.10 13.04 -30.57
N TYR A 494 -32.96 12.04 -30.44
CA TYR A 494 -32.93 11.11 -29.31
C TYR A 494 -31.56 10.40 -29.30
N TYR A 495 -30.61 10.94 -28.55
CA TYR A 495 -29.70 10.07 -27.82
C TYR A 495 -30.55 9.54 -26.67
N GLU A 496 -31.20 8.41 -26.92
CA GLU A 496 -31.87 7.64 -25.87
C GLU A 496 -30.75 7.08 -25.00
N TYR A 497 -30.37 7.83 -23.96
CA TYR A 497 -29.48 7.34 -22.93
C TYR A 497 -30.28 6.28 -22.17
N THR A 498 -30.00 5.02 -22.45
CA THR A 498 -30.67 3.89 -21.81
C THR A 498 -30.15 3.81 -20.37
N THR A 499 -30.76 4.54 -19.45
CA THR A 499 -30.59 4.22 -18.03
C THR A 499 -31.12 2.81 -17.81
N LEU A 500 -30.30 1.94 -17.21
CA LEU A 500 -30.72 0.58 -16.90
C LEU A 500 -32.01 0.59 -16.07
N VAL A 501 -32.86 -0.42 -16.27
CA VAL A 501 -34.07 -0.61 -15.45
C VAL A 501 -33.62 -0.67 -13.98
N TYR A 502 -34.27 0.10 -13.09
CA TYR A 502 -33.96 0.27 -11.66
C TYR A 502 -32.83 1.26 -11.27
N GLU A 503 -32.18 1.95 -12.21
CA GLU A 503 -31.24 3.05 -11.88
C GLU A 503 -31.94 4.39 -11.58
N ARG A 504 -33.24 4.48 -11.90
CA ARG A 504 -34.08 5.67 -11.66
C ARG A 504 -35.30 5.29 -10.83
N TYR A 505 -35.67 6.13 -9.87
CA TYR A 505 -36.90 5.96 -9.10
C TYR A 505 -38.12 6.36 -9.93
N GLU A 506 -39.24 5.67 -9.75
CA GLU A 506 -40.49 5.94 -10.48
C GLU A 506 -41.03 7.35 -10.24
N ASP A 507 -40.70 7.96 -9.10
CA ASP A 507 -41.09 9.31 -8.69
C ASP A 507 -40.01 10.38 -8.93
N SER A 508 -38.88 10.04 -9.57
CA SER A 508 -37.80 11.00 -9.81
C SER A 508 -38.15 12.01 -10.90
N ASN A 509 -38.12 13.29 -10.53
CA ASN A 509 -38.26 14.44 -11.43
C ASN A 509 -36.91 15.01 -11.88
N VAL A 510 -35.78 14.37 -11.52
CA VAL A 510 -34.43 14.86 -11.81
C VAL A 510 -34.14 14.66 -13.29
N VAL A 511 -33.73 15.70 -14.01
CA VAL A 511 -33.32 15.58 -15.42
C VAL A 511 -32.04 14.75 -15.51
N SER A 512 -31.93 13.87 -16.52
CA SER A 512 -30.70 13.10 -16.77
C SER A 512 -29.49 14.05 -16.92
N ILE A 513 -28.55 13.98 -15.98
CA ILE A 513 -27.42 14.91 -15.89
C ILE A 513 -26.33 14.43 -16.83
N ASN A 514 -26.11 15.16 -17.93
CA ASN A 514 -24.96 14.93 -18.79
C ASN A 514 -23.76 15.81 -18.35
N LYS A 515 -22.58 15.50 -18.90
CA LYS A 515 -21.33 16.22 -18.62
C LYS A 515 -21.43 17.74 -18.86
N THR A 516 -22.28 18.19 -19.79
CA THR A 516 -22.50 19.62 -20.08
C THR A 516 -23.28 20.33 -18.99
N ILE A 517 -24.36 19.71 -18.50
CA ILE A 517 -25.16 20.23 -17.38
C ILE A 517 -24.31 20.27 -16.11
N TYR A 518 -23.58 19.19 -15.83
CA TYR A 518 -22.70 19.10 -14.66
C TYR A 518 -21.61 20.17 -14.66
N LYS A 519 -20.94 20.39 -15.81
CA LYS A 519 -19.92 21.43 -15.95
C LYS A 519 -20.43 22.84 -15.68
N PHE A 520 -21.65 23.16 -16.15
CA PHE A 520 -22.28 24.45 -15.90
C PHE A 520 -22.67 24.63 -14.43
N GLN A 521 -23.11 23.54 -13.78
CA GLN A 521 -23.44 23.51 -12.37
C GLN A 521 -22.23 23.82 -11.48
N THR A 522 -21.06 23.24 -11.74
CA THR A 522 -19.87 23.45 -10.89
C THR A 522 -19.31 24.86 -10.97
N ILE A 523 -19.54 25.58 -12.09
CA ILE A 523 -19.22 27.00 -12.22
C ILE A 523 -20.09 27.87 -11.30
N MET A 524 -21.36 27.48 -11.08
CA MET A 524 -22.30 28.18 -10.18
C MET A 524 -22.09 27.83 -8.69
N ILE A 525 -21.56 26.65 -8.37
CA ILE A 525 -21.39 26.13 -7.00
C ILE A 525 -19.91 26.26 -6.52
N HIS A 526 -19.06 26.97 -7.25
CA HIS A 526 -17.64 27.15 -6.93
C HIS A 526 -17.38 27.77 -5.53
N THR A 527 -18.39 28.34 -4.89
CA THR A 527 -18.36 28.83 -3.50
C THR A 527 -18.44 27.73 -2.42
N TYR A 528 -18.83 26.50 -2.75
CA TYR A 528 -19.04 25.41 -1.77
C TYR A 528 -18.14 24.17 -1.96
N PHE A 529 -17.45 24.05 -3.09
CA PHE A 529 -16.72 22.84 -3.49
C PHE A 529 -15.31 22.63 -2.89
N SER A 530 -14.89 23.43 -1.90
CA SER A 530 -13.53 23.36 -1.32
C SER A 530 -13.27 22.20 -0.34
N ARG A 531 -13.96 21.06 -0.47
CA ARG A 531 -13.86 19.94 0.50
C ARG A 531 -13.61 18.54 -0.07
N LEU A 532 -13.23 18.42 -1.34
CA LEU A 532 -12.67 17.18 -1.90
C LEU A 532 -11.16 17.08 -1.63
#